data_AF-A0A7C6J390-F1
#
_entry.id   AF-A0A7C6J390-F1
#
_cell.length_a   1.000
_cell.length_b   1.000
_cell.length_c   1.000
_cell.angle_alpha   90.00
_cell.angle_beta   90.00
_cell.angle_gamma   90.00
#
_symmetry.space_group_name_H-M   'P 1'
#
loop_
_entity.id
_entity.type
_entity.pdbx_description
1 polymer ?
#
loop_
_entity_poly.entity_id
_entity_poly.type
_entity_poly.pdbx_seq_one_letter_code
_entity_poly.pdbx_strand_id
1 'polypeptide(L)'
;MKIVIGLVGSGKTTLYRKLNENKELNAVEIELPQSCLKNDELINEIFKLFYNSQDIECIIAHPYYLPKDLFKLISPADEIILLEVPLKERLKRIKKRSKELKVKSNIFPMEFILNEEGFLTELKRRIKSEYI
;
A
#
# COMPACT_ATOMS: atom_id res chain seq x y z
N MET A 1 -8.31 10.71 8.73
CA MET A 1 -8.19 9.66 7.69
C MET A 1 -7.27 8.55 8.21
N LYS A 2 -7.51 7.29 7.83
CA LYS A 2 -6.53 6.20 8.03
C LYS A 2 -5.78 5.93 6.72
N ILE A 3 -4.46 5.82 6.78
CA ILE A 3 -3.61 5.54 5.62
C ILE A 3 -2.84 4.25 5.89
N VAL A 4 -3.31 3.15 5.34
CA VAL A 4 -2.70 1.83 5.49
C VAL A 4 -1.72 1.58 4.34
N ILE A 5 -0.47 1.31 4.68
CA ILE A 5 0.60 1.10 3.72
C ILE A 5 1.12 -0.33 3.84
N GLY A 6 1.15 -1.07 2.73
CA GLY A 6 1.58 -2.47 2.75
C GLY A 6 2.30 -2.91 1.49
N LEU A 7 3.32 -3.74 1.65
CA LEU A 7 4.05 -4.34 0.53
C LEU A 7 3.23 -5.43 -0.18
N VAL A 8 3.71 -5.93 -1.31
CA VAL A 8 3.10 -7.10 -1.96
C VAL A 8 3.05 -8.29 -1.01
N GLY A 9 1.92 -9.00 -0.98
CA GLY A 9 1.70 -10.16 -0.10
C GLY A 9 1.40 -9.82 1.37
N SER A 10 1.33 -8.54 1.75
CA SER A 10 0.97 -8.14 3.13
C SER A 10 -0.51 -8.42 3.47
N GLY A 11 -1.37 -8.47 2.46
CA GLY A 11 -2.82 -8.69 2.63
C GLY A 11 -3.68 -7.44 2.47
N LYS A 12 -3.17 -6.37 1.85
CA LYS A 12 -3.92 -5.13 1.55
C LYS A 12 -5.31 -5.38 0.98
N THR A 13 -5.42 -6.07 -0.16
CA THR A 13 -6.72 -6.41 -0.78
C THR A 13 -7.62 -7.23 0.13
N THR A 14 -7.07 -8.11 0.96
CA THR A 14 -7.85 -8.87 1.94
C THR A 14 -8.39 -7.96 3.03
N LEU A 15 -7.60 -7.00 3.50
CA LEU A 15 -8.03 -5.99 4.47
C LEU A 15 -9.09 -5.06 3.87
N TYR A 16 -8.85 -4.55 2.66
CA TYR A 16 -9.80 -3.71 1.90
C TYR A 16 -11.17 -4.37 1.81
N ARG A 17 -11.23 -5.65 1.41
CA ARG A 17 -12.49 -6.40 1.32
C ARG A 17 -13.15 -6.53 2.69
N LYS A 18 -12.39 -6.97 3.70
CA LYS A 18 -12.91 -7.16 5.05
C LYS A 18 -13.53 -5.87 5.61
N LEU A 19 -12.83 -4.74 5.50
CA LEU A 19 -13.31 -3.45 6.03
C LEU A 19 -14.64 -3.02 5.40
N ASN A 20 -14.75 -3.16 4.07
CA ASN A 20 -15.97 -2.77 3.35
C ASN A 20 -17.11 -3.79 3.53
N GLU A 21 -16.83 -5.09 3.40
CA GLU A 21 -17.84 -6.16 3.52
C GLU A 21 -18.48 -6.18 4.92
N ASN A 22 -17.66 -5.94 5.96
CA ASN A 22 -18.14 -5.85 7.34
C ASN A 22 -18.68 -4.47 7.71
N LYS A 23 -18.60 -3.48 6.80
CA LYS A 23 -18.96 -2.08 7.05
C LYS A 23 -18.22 -1.48 8.26
N GLU A 24 -16.97 -1.89 8.47
CA GLU A 24 -16.11 -1.38 9.54
C GLU A 24 -15.58 0.03 9.21
N LEU A 25 -15.20 0.26 7.95
CA LEU A 25 -14.74 1.54 7.39
C LEU A 25 -15.04 1.57 5.89
N ASN A 26 -15.40 2.74 5.36
CA ASN A 26 -15.39 2.94 3.91
C ASN A 26 -13.94 3.09 3.42
N ALA A 27 -13.39 2.01 2.88
CA ALA A 27 -11.99 1.93 2.49
C ALA A 27 -11.83 1.92 0.97
N VAL A 28 -10.75 2.51 0.46
CA VAL A 28 -10.32 2.41 -0.94
C VAL A 28 -8.94 1.78 -1.01
N GLU A 29 -8.72 0.85 -1.95
CA GLU A 29 -7.39 0.36 -2.30
C GLU A 29 -6.89 1.09 -3.55
N ILE A 30 -5.79 1.83 -3.44
CA ILE A 30 -5.12 2.45 -4.59
C ILE A 30 -4.21 1.39 -5.22
N GLU A 31 -4.60 0.91 -6.39
CA GLU A 31 -3.82 0.00 -7.23
C GLU A 31 -3.82 0.51 -8.67
N LEU A 32 -2.62 0.75 -9.22
CA LEU A 32 -2.45 1.27 -10.58
C LEU A 32 -1.72 0.26 -11.48
N PRO A 33 -1.96 0.27 -12.79
CA PRO A 33 -1.14 -0.48 -13.74
C PRO A 33 0.34 -0.10 -13.61
N GLN A 34 1.25 -1.05 -13.86
CA GLN A 34 2.69 -0.78 -13.74
C GLN A 34 3.18 0.34 -14.68
N SER A 35 2.52 0.56 -15.81
CA SER A 35 2.80 1.68 -16.72
C SER A 35 2.65 3.05 -16.05
N CYS A 36 1.87 3.14 -14.98
CA CYS A 36 1.61 4.38 -14.24
C CYS A 36 2.64 4.67 -13.14
N LEU A 37 3.53 3.72 -12.80
CA LEU A 37 4.48 3.85 -11.68
C LEU A 37 5.43 5.05 -11.77
N LYS A 38 5.63 5.59 -12.96
CA LYS A 38 6.52 6.75 -13.20
C LYS A 38 5.76 8.06 -13.41
N ASN A 39 4.44 8.05 -13.30
CA ASN A 39 3.62 9.23 -13.48
C ASN A 39 3.25 9.83 -12.10
N ASP A 40 4.16 10.66 -11.58
CA ASP A 40 3.98 11.31 -10.27
C ASP A 40 2.73 12.19 -10.22
N GLU A 41 2.38 12.87 -11.32
CA GLU A 41 1.17 13.70 -11.42
C GLU A 41 -0.09 12.85 -11.23
N LEU A 42 -0.17 11.72 -11.95
CA LEU A 42 -1.30 10.78 -11.81
C LEU A 42 -1.41 10.22 -10.40
N ILE A 43 -0.29 9.81 -9.80
CA ILE A 43 -0.27 9.28 -8.42
C ILE A 43 -0.77 10.35 -7.44
N ASN A 44 -0.32 11.59 -7.59
CA ASN A 44 -0.74 12.70 -6.75
C ASN A 44 -2.23 13.00 -6.88
N GLU A 45 -2.74 13.09 -8.11
CA GLU A 45 -4.14 13.43 -8.35
C GLU A 45 -5.09 12.31 -7.88
N ILE A 46 -4.73 11.04 -8.09
CA ILE A 46 -5.52 9.91 -7.58
C ILE A 46 -5.53 9.89 -6.05
N PHE A 47 -4.38 10.12 -5.42
CA PHE A 47 -4.32 10.20 -3.96
C PHE A 47 -5.20 11.33 -3.41
N LYS A 48 -5.07 12.55 -3.97
CA LYS A 48 -5.88 13.71 -3.54
C LYS A 48 -7.38 13.49 -3.76
N LEU A 49 -7.76 12.86 -4.88
CA LEU A 49 -9.15 12.55 -5.17
C LEU A 49 -9.78 11.74 -4.03
N PHE A 50 -9.10 10.70 -3.58
CA PHE A 50 -9.60 9.87 -2.50
C PHE A 50 -9.44 10.51 -1.12
N TYR A 51 -8.33 11.21 -0.89
CA TYR A 51 -8.05 11.87 0.38
C TYR A 51 -9.04 12.99 0.70
N ASN A 52 -9.47 13.74 -0.33
CA ASN A 52 -10.43 14.84 -0.18
C ASN A 52 -11.90 14.39 -0.21
N SER A 53 -12.16 13.10 -0.41
CA SER A 53 -13.53 12.57 -0.37
C SER A 53 -14.04 12.52 1.07
N GLN A 54 -15.25 13.03 1.30
CA GLN A 54 -15.91 12.96 2.61
C GLN A 54 -16.39 11.55 2.95
N ASP A 55 -16.58 10.71 1.94
CA ASP A 55 -17.09 9.35 2.14
C ASP A 55 -15.99 8.36 2.47
N ILE A 56 -14.71 8.67 2.19
CA ILE A 56 -13.61 7.73 2.36
C ILE A 56 -12.96 7.94 3.73
N GLU A 57 -12.89 6.86 4.51
CA GLU A 57 -12.32 6.89 5.85
C GLU A 57 -10.93 6.24 5.91
N CYS A 58 -10.63 5.39 4.93
CA CYS A 58 -9.40 4.59 4.88
C CYS A 58 -8.84 4.49 3.46
N ILE A 59 -7.58 4.90 3.27
CA ILE A 59 -6.82 4.67 2.05
C ILE A 59 -5.84 3.52 2.31
N ILE A 60 -5.85 2.52 1.43
CA ILE A 60 -4.94 1.38 1.48
C ILE A 60 -4.09 1.41 0.22
N ALA A 61 -2.76 1.45 0.36
CA ALA A 61 -1.88 1.60 -0.80
C ALA A 61 -0.59 0.80 -0.67
N HIS A 62 -0.02 0.47 -1.84
CA HIS A 62 1.39 0.12 -1.94
C HIS A 62 2.24 1.40 -1.88
N PRO A 63 3.46 1.39 -1.27
CA PRO A 63 4.34 2.56 -1.25
C PRO A 63 4.58 3.23 -2.61
N TYR A 64 4.60 2.44 -3.70
CA TYR A 64 4.79 2.96 -5.05
C TYR A 64 3.62 3.80 -5.59
N TYR A 65 2.44 3.68 -4.99
CA TYR A 65 1.26 4.44 -5.38
C TYR A 65 0.96 5.56 -4.39
N LEU A 66 1.96 5.97 -3.61
CA LEU A 66 1.87 7.11 -2.71
C LEU A 66 2.62 8.31 -3.29
N PRO A 67 2.10 9.53 -3.09
CA PRO A 67 2.82 10.76 -3.37
C PRO A 67 4.21 10.78 -2.74
N LYS A 68 5.22 11.28 -3.47
CA LYS A 68 6.57 11.48 -2.91
C LYS A 68 6.54 12.43 -1.71
N ASP A 69 5.72 13.47 -1.80
CA ASP A 69 5.46 14.48 -0.78
C ASP A 69 4.26 14.15 0.12
N LEU A 70 3.96 12.86 0.34
CA LEU A 70 2.80 12.41 1.14
C LEU A 70 2.57 13.22 2.41
N PHE A 71 3.61 13.45 3.21
CA PHE A 71 3.52 14.16 4.50
C PHE A 71 3.14 15.64 4.37
N LYS A 72 3.32 16.26 3.19
CA LYS A 72 2.82 17.62 2.93
C LYS A 72 1.35 17.64 2.52
N LEU A 73 0.80 16.49 2.11
CA LEU A 73 -0.57 16.37 1.60
C LEU A 73 -1.56 15.91 2.67
N ILE A 74 -1.08 15.25 3.72
CA ILE A 74 -1.91 14.67 4.77
C ILE A 74 -1.87 15.53 6.03
N SER A 75 -2.89 15.39 6.87
CA SER A 75 -2.99 16.10 8.13
C SER A 75 -2.14 15.42 9.21
N PRO A 76 -1.52 16.16 10.13
CA PRO A 76 -0.87 15.57 11.30
C PRO A 76 -1.82 14.73 12.18
N ALA A 77 -3.14 14.96 12.08
CA ALA A 77 -4.15 14.17 12.78
C ALA A 77 -4.48 12.83 12.09
N ASP A 78 -3.96 12.58 10.89
CA ASP A 78 -4.18 11.33 10.17
C ASP A 78 -3.34 10.17 10.74
N GLU A 79 -3.92 8.98 10.73
CA GLU A 79 -3.29 7.77 11.27
C GLU A 79 -2.60 7.00 10.14
N ILE A 80 -1.27 6.88 10.19
CA ILE A 80 -0.50 6.03 9.26
C ILE A 80 -0.29 4.66 9.88
N ILE A 81 -0.77 3.62 9.20
CA ILE A 81 -0.68 2.22 9.65
C ILE A 81 0.19 1.43 8.68
N LEU A 82 1.30 0.88 9.16
CA LEU A 82 2.14 -0.02 8.37
C LEU A 82 1.67 -1.46 8.52
N LEU A 83 1.25 -2.07 7.41
CA LEU A 83 0.82 -3.47 7.36
C LEU A 83 2.05 -4.37 7.24
N GLU A 84 2.77 -4.47 8.35
CA GLU A 84 4.04 -5.18 8.44
C GLU A 84 3.83 -6.69 8.51
N VAL A 85 4.28 -7.39 7.47
CA VAL A 85 4.30 -8.85 7.42
C VAL A 85 5.73 -9.27 7.12
N PRO A 86 6.35 -10.16 7.94
CA PRO A 86 7.71 -10.61 7.70
C PRO A 86 7.91 -11.13 6.29
N LEU A 87 9.05 -10.81 5.67
CA LEU A 87 9.38 -11.23 4.30
C LEU A 87 9.13 -12.74 4.08
N LYS A 88 9.56 -13.59 5.01
CA LYS A 88 9.35 -15.04 4.96
C LYS A 88 7.86 -15.41 4.83
N GLU A 89 6.98 -14.73 5.54
CA GLU A 89 5.54 -14.95 5.48
C GLU A 89 4.93 -14.38 4.19
N ARG A 90 5.38 -13.19 3.73
CA ARG A 90 4.97 -12.64 2.43
C ARG A 90 5.33 -13.61 1.28
N LEU A 91 6.54 -14.16 1.28
CA LEU A 91 7.00 -15.13 0.29
C LEU A 91 6.15 -16.41 0.27
N LYS A 92 5.79 -16.94 1.45
CA LYS A 92 4.87 -18.09 1.54
C LYS A 92 3.52 -17.77 0.92
N ARG A 93 2.95 -16.60 1.22
CA ARG A 93 1.65 -16.15 0.68
C ARG A 93 1.69 -15.97 -0.83
N ILE A 94 2.73 -15.32 -1.35
CA ILE A 94 2.93 -15.14 -2.79
C ILE A 94 3.03 -16.49 -3.50
N LYS A 95 3.88 -17.41 -2.99
CA LYS A 95 4.05 -18.75 -3.55
C LYS A 95 2.75 -19.55 -3.55
N LYS A 96 1.95 -19.46 -2.48
CA LYS A 96 0.63 -20.11 -2.40
C LYS A 96 -0.31 -19.57 -3.49
N ARG A 97 -0.39 -18.25 -3.65
CA ARG A 97 -1.24 -17.59 -4.66
C ARG A 97 -0.81 -17.90 -6.10
N SER A 98 0.50 -18.01 -6.38
CA SER A 98 0.99 -18.45 -7.70
C SER A 98 0.50 -19.84 -8.08
N LYS A 99 0.50 -20.77 -7.11
CA LYS A 99 0.00 -22.14 -7.33
C LYS A 99 -1.50 -22.15 -7.61
N GLU A 100 -2.28 -21.38 -6.87
CA GLU A 100 -3.73 -21.26 -7.05
C GLU A 100 -4.09 -20.69 -8.42
N LEU A 101 -3.32 -19.69 -8.90
CA LEU A 101 -3.51 -19.07 -10.20
C LEU A 101 -2.95 -19.90 -11.38
N LYS A 102 -2.37 -21.08 -11.10
CA LYS A 102 -1.72 -21.96 -12.11
C LYS A 102 -0.65 -21.25 -12.94
N VAL A 103 -0.02 -20.21 -12.39
CA VAL A 103 1.04 -19.46 -13.07
C VAL A 103 2.33 -20.28 -12.96
N LYS A 104 2.91 -20.67 -14.11
CA LYS A 104 4.18 -21.42 -14.15
C LYS A 104 5.39 -20.57 -13.73
N SER A 105 5.28 -19.26 -13.84
CA SER A 105 6.29 -18.28 -13.43
C SER A 105 6.07 -17.77 -12.00
N ASN A 106 7.13 -17.24 -11.40
CA ASN A 106 6.99 -16.46 -10.17
C ASN A 106 6.21 -15.18 -10.50
N ILE A 107 5.12 -14.91 -9.78
CA ILE A 107 4.30 -13.69 -9.98
C ILE A 107 5.15 -12.42 -9.82
N PHE A 108 6.13 -12.45 -8.91
CA PHE A 108 7.06 -11.35 -8.67
C PHE A 108 8.50 -11.87 -8.67
N PRO A 109 9.44 -11.20 -9.35
CA PRO A 109 10.87 -11.47 -9.23
C PRO A 109 11.36 -11.29 -7.78
N MET A 110 12.34 -12.09 -7.35
CA MET A 110 12.88 -11.97 -5.98
C MET A 110 13.55 -10.61 -5.75
N GLU A 111 14.25 -10.09 -6.76
CA GLU A 111 14.87 -8.76 -6.74
C GLU A 111 13.85 -7.66 -6.43
N PHE A 112 12.67 -7.72 -7.05
CA PHE A 112 11.57 -6.79 -6.78
C PHE A 112 11.17 -6.84 -5.30
N ILE A 113 10.96 -8.04 -4.75
CA ILE A 113 10.51 -8.22 -3.36
C ILE A 113 11.57 -7.73 -2.35
N LEU A 114 12.86 -7.91 -2.66
CA LEU A 114 13.95 -7.40 -1.83
C LEU A 114 14.02 -5.88 -1.88
N ASN A 115 13.85 -5.28 -3.06
CA ASN A 115 13.81 -3.83 -3.20
C ASN A 115 12.67 -3.21 -2.36
N GLU A 116 11.49 -3.84 -2.32
CA GLU A 116 10.38 -3.41 -1.48
C GLU A 116 10.74 -3.31 0.02
N GLU A 117 11.56 -4.22 0.56
CA GLU A 117 11.97 -4.17 1.97
C GLU A 117 12.84 -2.94 2.27
N GLY A 118 13.67 -2.53 1.31
CA GLY A 118 14.43 -1.28 1.38
C GLY A 118 13.50 -0.06 1.45
N PHE A 119 12.49 -0.01 0.57
CA PHE A 119 11.50 1.07 0.57
C PHE A 119 10.72 1.15 1.89
N LEU A 120 10.30 0.02 2.46
CA LEU A 120 9.60 0.02 3.74
C LEU A 120 10.49 0.56 4.88
N THR A 121 11.78 0.22 4.86
CA THR A 121 12.75 0.71 5.83
C THR A 121 12.91 2.23 5.73
N GLU A 122 13.00 2.77 4.52
CA GLU A 122 13.06 4.21 4.29
C GLU A 122 11.78 4.92 4.71
N LEU A 123 10.61 4.38 4.35
CA LEU A 123 9.32 4.93 4.75
C LEU A 123 9.18 4.99 6.27
N LYS A 124 9.57 3.95 7.00
CA LYS A 124 9.61 3.94 8.47
C LYS A 124 10.49 5.05 9.03
N ARG A 125 11.65 5.31 8.43
CA ARG A 125 12.53 6.41 8.84
C ARG A 125 11.86 7.76 8.63
N ARG A 126 11.20 7.96 7.49
CA ARG A 126 10.48 9.20 7.18
C ARG A 126 9.32 9.45 8.14
N ILE A 127 8.51 8.43 8.43
CA ILE A 127 7.41 8.54 9.40
C ILE A 127 7.96 8.97 10.77
N LYS A 128 9.08 8.39 11.21
CA LYS A 128 9.72 8.77 12.48
C LYS A 128 10.25 10.20 12.49
N SER A 129 10.75 10.72 11.36
CA SER A 129 11.31 12.08 11.32
C SER A 129 10.24 13.17 11.24
N GLU A 130 9.05 12.87 10.71
CA GLU A 130 7.97 13.85 10.53
C GLU A 130 7.02 13.91 11.74
N TYR A 131 7.07 12.91 12.64
CA TYR A 131 6.17 12.77 13.81
C TYR A 131 6.93 12.77 15.17
N ILE A 132 8.21 13.17 15.20
CA ILE A 132 9.00 13.46 16.41
C ILE A 132 9.44 14.92 16.35
#